data_AF-A0A7R9KXD1-F1
#
_entry.id   AF-A0A7R9KXD1-F1
#
_cell.length_a   1.000
_cell.length_b   1.000
_cell.length_c   1.000
_cell.angle_alpha   90.00
_cell.angle_beta   90.00
_cell.angle_gamma   90.00
#
_symmetry.space_group_name_H-M   'P 1'
#
loop_
_entity.id
_entity.type
_entity.pdbx_description
1 polymer ?
#
loop_
_entity_poly.entity_id
_entity_poly.type
_entity_poly.pdbx_seq_one_letter_code
_entity_poly.pdbx_strand_id
1 'polypeptide(L)'
;MNVLLYAALVCAQLALSVCKPRVICYYPDYRLGQLPPENIDPTLCTHILFSFHKLDQGKNVIVDSTGSARPDIYRRLTALKGRNPELKVIVAAGGGGAPDAPWSNMISNPSLRAAFVTNTVAYLKQYGFDGLDLDWEFPVCWGGDCNKGPASDKPNFGKLVT
;
A
#
# COMPACT_ATOMS: atom_id res chain seq x y z
N MET A 1 31.77 -15.92 41.60
CA MET A 1 31.23 -16.97 40.71
C MET A 1 29.88 -16.61 40.03
N ASN A 2 29.28 -15.43 40.27
CA ASN A 2 28.00 -15.05 39.63
C ASN A 2 28.15 -14.10 38.43
N VAL A 3 29.23 -13.34 38.30
CA VAL A 3 29.36 -12.33 37.22
C VAL A 3 29.51 -12.97 35.83
N LEU A 4 30.19 -14.12 35.75
CA LEU A 4 30.38 -14.85 34.49
C LEU A 4 29.09 -15.52 33.97
N LEU A 5 28.19 -15.93 34.88
CA LEU A 5 26.86 -16.46 34.52
C LEU A 5 25.94 -15.38 33.93
N TYR A 6 25.99 -14.15 34.47
CA TYR A 6 25.23 -13.01 33.91
C TYR A 6 25.74 -12.59 32.52
N ALA A 7 27.05 -12.58 32.31
CA ALA A 7 27.63 -12.24 31.01
C ALA A 7 27.24 -13.25 29.91
N ALA A 8 27.22 -14.54 30.23
CA ALA A 8 26.78 -15.58 29.30
C ALA A 8 25.28 -15.49 28.97
N LEU A 9 24.43 -15.13 29.94
CA LEU A 9 22.99 -14.95 29.73
C LEU A 9 22.67 -13.75 28.82
N VAL A 10 23.41 -12.64 28.97
CA VAL A 10 23.26 -11.44 28.13
C VAL A 10 23.76 -11.71 26.70
N CYS A 11 24.82 -12.52 26.53
CA CYS A 11 25.35 -12.88 25.22
C CYS A 11 24.39 -13.81 24.43
N ALA A 12 23.61 -14.66 25.13
CA ALA A 12 22.58 -15.49 24.50
C ALA A 12 21.30 -14.73 24.10
N GLN A 13 21.09 -13.52 24.63
CA GLN A 13 19.98 -12.62 24.26
C GLN A 13 20.27 -11.76 23.02
N LEU A 14 21.50 -11.80 22.49
CA LEU A 14 21.76 -11.45 21.10
C LEU A 14 21.27 -12.58 20.18
N ALA A 15 20.03 -13.03 20.42
CA ALA A 15 19.30 -13.83 19.47
C ALA A 15 19.30 -13.03 18.17
N LEU A 16 19.92 -13.62 17.16
CA LEU A 16 19.89 -13.19 15.77
C LEU A 16 18.56 -12.48 15.52
N SER A 17 18.60 -11.18 15.26
CA SER A 17 17.47 -10.49 14.65
C SER A 17 17.38 -11.04 13.24
N VAL A 18 16.85 -12.26 13.12
CA VAL A 18 16.48 -12.85 11.85
C VAL A 18 15.38 -11.92 11.35
N CYS A 19 15.67 -11.19 10.28
CA CYS A 19 14.68 -10.37 9.61
C CYS A 19 13.53 -11.31 9.23
N LYS A 20 12.43 -11.26 9.99
CA LYS A 20 11.26 -12.09 9.71
C LYS A 20 10.79 -11.72 8.30
N PRO A 21 10.50 -12.71 7.43
CA PRO A 21 10.05 -12.42 6.09
C PRO A 21 8.74 -11.62 6.15
N ARG A 22 8.61 -10.65 5.24
CA ARG A 22 7.33 -9.96 5.04
C ARG A 22 6.40 -10.89 4.25
N VAL A 23 5.28 -11.25 4.84
CA VAL A 23 4.14 -11.88 4.15
C VAL A 23 3.13 -10.78 3.80
N ILE A 24 2.91 -10.56 2.50
CA ILE A 24 2.06 -9.50 1.97
C ILE A 24 0.81 -10.14 1.37
N CYS A 25 -0.36 -9.82 1.91
CA CYS A 25 -1.63 -10.43 1.52
C CYS A 25 -2.55 -9.40 0.87
N TYR A 26 -2.97 -9.66 -0.37
CA TYR A 26 -4.04 -8.89 -0.98
C TYR A 26 -5.38 -9.24 -0.34
N TYR A 27 -6.11 -8.22 0.06
CA TYR A 27 -7.50 -8.30 0.49
C TYR A 27 -8.34 -7.47 -0.48
N PRO A 28 -8.87 -8.09 -1.54
CA PRO A 28 -9.62 -7.38 -2.55
C PRO A 28 -11.03 -7.05 -2.09
N ASP A 29 -11.54 -5.89 -2.48
CA ASP A 29 -12.81 -5.32 -2.04
C ASP A 29 -14.04 -6.18 -2.40
N TYR A 30 -13.96 -6.96 -3.48
CA TYR A 30 -14.99 -7.93 -3.83
C TYR A 30 -15.14 -9.06 -2.80
N ARG A 31 -14.21 -9.20 -1.85
CA ARG A 31 -14.27 -10.16 -0.73
C ARG A 31 -15.00 -9.64 0.49
N LEU A 32 -15.33 -8.35 0.56
CA LEU A 32 -15.98 -7.74 1.72
C LEU A 32 -17.30 -8.43 2.11
N GLY A 33 -18.04 -8.96 1.13
CA GLY A 33 -19.30 -9.68 1.36
C GLY A 33 -19.14 -11.10 1.89
N GLN A 34 -18.04 -11.79 1.58
CA GLN A 34 -17.81 -13.18 2.03
C GLN A 34 -16.83 -13.28 3.20
N LEU A 35 -15.95 -12.29 3.36
CA LEU A 35 -14.96 -12.21 4.42
C LEU A 35 -14.95 -10.78 4.98
N PRO A 36 -15.80 -10.47 5.98
CA PRO A 36 -15.74 -9.19 6.67
C PRO A 36 -14.35 -8.93 7.29
N PRO A 37 -13.87 -7.67 7.37
CA PRO A 37 -12.53 -7.37 7.86
C PRO A 37 -12.18 -8.00 9.21
N GLU A 38 -13.09 -7.95 10.18
CA GLU A 38 -12.90 -8.52 11.53
C GLU A 38 -12.66 -10.03 11.55
N ASN A 39 -13.08 -10.74 10.50
CA ASN A 39 -12.89 -12.19 10.37
C ASN A 39 -11.54 -12.57 9.75
N ILE A 40 -10.73 -11.58 9.33
CA ILE A 40 -9.35 -11.82 8.92
C ILE A 40 -8.54 -12.19 10.17
N ASP A 41 -7.72 -13.25 10.08
CA ASP A 41 -6.69 -13.52 11.07
C ASP A 41 -5.45 -12.65 10.76
N PRO A 42 -5.18 -11.61 11.56
CA PRO A 42 -4.10 -10.67 11.27
C PRO A 42 -2.71 -11.23 11.56
N THR A 43 -2.60 -12.46 12.08
CA THR A 43 -1.31 -13.11 12.37
C THR A 43 -0.74 -13.85 11.17
N LEU A 44 -1.56 -14.13 10.14
CA LEU A 44 -1.14 -14.81 8.92
C LEU A 44 -0.28 -13.93 7.99
N CYS A 45 -0.44 -12.62 8.09
CA CYS A 45 0.17 -11.65 7.20
C CYS A 45 0.90 -10.56 8.00
N THR A 46 2.03 -10.11 7.49
CA THR A 46 2.71 -8.91 8.03
C THR A 46 2.13 -7.62 7.45
N HIS A 47 1.62 -7.68 6.23
CA HIS A 47 1.00 -6.57 5.52
C HIS A 47 -0.30 -7.05 4.86
N ILE A 48 -1.36 -6.27 4.97
CA ILE A 48 -2.60 -6.44 4.21
C ILE A 48 -2.72 -5.29 3.22
N LEU A 49 -2.86 -5.59 1.94
CA LEU A 49 -3.12 -4.63 0.88
C LEU A 49 -4.61 -4.63 0.57
N PHE A 50 -5.31 -3.55 0.92
CA PHE A 50 -6.71 -3.40 0.59
C PHE A 50 -6.83 -2.91 -0.85
N SER A 51 -7.27 -3.81 -1.75
CA SER A 51 -7.24 -3.59 -3.19
C SER A 51 -8.65 -3.52 -3.82
N PHE A 52 -8.91 -2.71 -4.84
CA PHE A 52 -8.08 -1.62 -5.35
C PHE A 52 -8.74 -0.26 -5.11
N HIS A 53 -7.91 0.73 -4.86
CA HIS A 53 -8.24 2.14 -5.01
C HIS A 53 -7.94 2.58 -6.45
N LYS A 54 -8.52 3.70 -6.86
CA LYS A 54 -8.28 4.32 -8.17
C LYS A 54 -7.80 5.75 -8.02
N LEU A 55 -7.16 6.27 -9.06
CA LEU A 55 -6.80 7.69 -9.14
C LEU A 55 -8.05 8.53 -9.46
N ASP A 56 -8.37 9.50 -8.61
CA ASP A 56 -9.23 10.64 -8.95
C ASP A 56 -8.35 11.74 -9.55
N GLN A 57 -8.44 11.92 -10.87
CA GLN A 57 -7.64 12.93 -11.58
C GLN A 57 -8.02 14.37 -11.24
N GLY A 58 -9.30 14.61 -10.92
CA GLY A 58 -9.77 15.96 -10.58
C GLY A 58 -9.18 16.44 -9.26
N LYS A 59 -9.00 15.51 -8.32
CA LYS A 59 -8.42 15.79 -7.00
C LYS A 59 -6.94 15.46 -6.89
N ASN A 60 -6.36 14.77 -7.88
CA ASN A 60 -5.03 14.17 -7.81
C ASN A 60 -4.84 13.42 -6.49
N VAL A 61 -5.65 12.40 -6.25
CA VAL A 61 -5.58 11.59 -5.02
C VAL A 61 -6.10 10.19 -5.30
N ILE A 62 -5.63 9.20 -4.56
CA ILE A 62 -6.26 7.89 -4.54
C ILE A 62 -7.62 7.96 -3.83
N VAL A 63 -8.60 7.26 -4.36
CA VAL A 63 -9.93 7.09 -3.75
C VAL A 63 -10.36 5.64 -3.88
N ASP A 64 -11.34 5.24 -3.07
CA ASP A 64 -11.98 3.93 -3.18
C ASP A 64 -12.38 3.57 -4.62
N SER A 65 -12.44 2.28 -4.95
CA SER A 65 -12.97 1.78 -6.23
C SER A 65 -14.34 2.39 -6.58
N THR A 66 -15.21 2.57 -5.59
CA THR A 66 -16.54 3.16 -5.74
C THR A 66 -16.53 4.67 -6.06
N GLY A 67 -15.38 5.33 -5.90
CA GLY A 67 -15.22 6.79 -6.06
C GLY A 67 -15.50 7.59 -4.78
N SER A 68 -16.00 6.94 -3.73
CA SER A 68 -16.28 7.55 -2.44
C SER A 68 -15.61 6.75 -1.33
N ALA A 69 -14.99 7.43 -0.37
CA ALA A 69 -14.40 6.75 0.77
C ALA A 69 -15.42 5.87 1.49
N ARG A 70 -14.96 4.74 2.03
CA ARG A 70 -15.74 3.84 2.90
C ARG A 70 -15.14 3.80 4.32
N PRO A 71 -15.31 4.86 5.14
CA PRO A 71 -14.64 4.98 6.43
C PRO A 71 -14.93 3.83 7.41
N ASP A 72 -16.14 3.24 7.36
CA ASP A 72 -16.48 2.05 8.14
C ASP A 72 -15.52 0.89 7.86
N ILE A 73 -15.35 0.55 6.58
CA ILE A 73 -14.51 -0.56 6.14
C ILE A 73 -13.06 -0.29 6.49
N TYR A 74 -12.58 0.93 6.26
CA TYR A 74 -11.19 1.31 6.53
C TYR A 74 -10.87 1.23 8.01
N ARG A 75 -11.78 1.71 8.86
CA ARG A 75 -11.67 1.61 10.32
C ARG A 75 -11.60 0.15 10.76
N ARG A 76 -12.46 -0.72 10.23
CA ARG A 76 -12.48 -2.15 10.60
C ARG A 76 -11.21 -2.88 10.17
N LEU A 77 -10.68 -2.57 8.98
CA LEU A 77 -9.40 -3.11 8.52
C LEU A 77 -8.23 -2.64 9.37
N THR A 78 -8.12 -1.34 9.60
CA THR A 78 -7.02 -0.76 10.40
C THR A 78 -7.10 -1.15 11.88
N ALA A 79 -8.30 -1.44 12.41
CA ALA A 79 -8.50 -1.96 13.76
C ALA A 79 -7.91 -3.37 13.97
N LEU A 80 -7.61 -4.12 12.91
CA LEU A 80 -6.90 -5.41 13.02
C LEU A 80 -5.53 -5.27 13.68
N LYS A 81 -4.92 -4.08 13.63
CA LYS A 81 -3.69 -3.76 14.36
C LYS A 81 -3.84 -3.88 15.88
N GLY A 82 -5.06 -3.81 16.43
CA GLY A 82 -5.32 -4.08 17.84
C GLY A 82 -5.12 -5.55 18.23
N ARG A 83 -5.27 -6.48 17.28
CA ARG A 83 -5.02 -7.92 17.46
C ARG A 83 -3.60 -8.33 17.06
N ASN A 84 -2.97 -7.60 16.14
CA ASN A 84 -1.55 -7.74 15.78
C ASN A 84 -0.91 -6.34 15.63
N PRO A 85 -0.23 -5.81 16.67
CA PRO A 85 0.36 -4.47 16.64
C PRO A 85 1.47 -4.27 15.58
N GLU A 86 2.07 -5.35 15.09
CA GLU A 86 3.11 -5.29 14.04
C GLU A 86 2.51 -5.24 12.62
N LEU A 87 1.21 -5.54 12.46
CA LEU A 87 0.52 -5.54 11.18
C LEU A 87 0.55 -4.15 10.53
N LYS A 88 0.76 -4.13 9.22
CA LYS A 88 0.57 -2.95 8.37
C LYS A 88 -0.64 -3.13 7.46
N VAL A 89 -1.46 -2.09 7.35
CA VAL A 89 -2.60 -2.05 6.43
C VAL A 89 -2.34 -0.99 5.38
N ILE A 90 -2.16 -1.41 4.14
CA ILE A 90 -1.75 -0.60 3.01
C ILE A 90 -2.91 -0.48 2.02
N VAL A 91 -3.07 0.68 1.40
CA VAL A 91 -3.96 0.84 0.25
C VAL A 91 -3.21 0.39 -1.01
N ALA A 92 -3.78 -0.52 -1.79
CA ALA A 92 -3.29 -0.80 -3.15
C ALA A 92 -4.13 -0.04 -4.17
N ALA A 93 -3.49 0.70 -5.09
CA ALA A 93 -4.16 1.50 -6.10
C ALA A 93 -3.73 1.11 -7.52
N GLY A 94 -4.70 0.98 -8.43
CA GLY A 94 -4.47 0.50 -9.80
C GLY A 94 -4.97 -0.93 -9.99
N GLY A 95 -4.07 -1.84 -10.35
CA GLY A 95 -4.32 -3.24 -10.67
C GLY A 95 -4.69 -3.48 -12.14
N GLY A 96 -4.67 -4.75 -12.54
CA GLY A 96 -4.99 -5.19 -13.89
C GLY A 96 -6.30 -4.62 -14.45
N GLY A 97 -6.22 -3.96 -15.60
CA GLY A 97 -7.35 -3.33 -16.27
C GLY A 97 -7.69 -1.92 -15.80
N ALA A 98 -6.96 -1.37 -14.83
CA ALA A 98 -7.05 0.05 -14.49
C ALA A 98 -6.60 0.93 -15.68
N PRO A 99 -7.20 2.12 -15.86
CA PRO A 99 -6.85 2.98 -16.99
C PRO A 99 -5.44 3.58 -16.83
N ASP A 100 -4.59 3.43 -17.86
CA ASP A 100 -3.21 3.90 -17.85
C ASP A 100 -3.05 5.42 -18.03
N ALA A 101 -3.79 6.01 -18.96
CA ALA A 101 -3.64 7.42 -19.34
C ALA A 101 -3.78 8.39 -18.15
N PRO A 102 -4.68 8.15 -17.17
CA PRO A 102 -4.73 8.93 -15.93
C PRO A 102 -3.42 8.97 -15.14
N TRP A 103 -2.77 7.82 -14.98
CA TRP A 103 -1.51 7.70 -14.24
C TRP A 103 -0.39 8.41 -14.98
N SER A 104 -0.26 8.16 -16.28
CA SER A 104 0.73 8.84 -17.14
C SER A 104 0.59 10.36 -17.10
N ASN A 105 -0.65 10.88 -17.18
CA ASN A 105 -0.90 12.32 -17.09
C ASN A 105 -0.46 12.89 -15.74
N MET A 106 -0.83 12.25 -14.63
CA MET A 106 -0.45 12.69 -13.28
C MET A 106 1.07 12.73 -13.10
N ILE A 107 1.78 11.70 -13.55
CA ILE A 107 3.24 11.68 -13.38
C ILE A 107 3.98 12.62 -14.32
N SER A 108 3.38 12.99 -15.46
CA SER A 108 4.04 13.84 -16.47
C SER A 108 4.35 15.25 -15.96
N ASN A 109 3.58 15.74 -14.99
CA ASN A 109 3.64 17.11 -14.50
C ASN A 109 4.16 17.16 -13.05
N PRO A 110 5.24 17.91 -12.75
CA PRO A 110 5.76 18.04 -11.39
C PRO A 110 4.75 18.53 -10.36
N SER A 111 3.89 19.48 -10.72
CA SER A 111 2.85 20.01 -9.83
C SER A 111 1.77 18.97 -9.53
N LEU A 112 1.40 18.14 -10.52
CA LEU A 112 0.44 17.06 -10.32
C LEU A 112 1.03 15.93 -9.46
N ARG A 113 2.31 15.58 -9.64
CA ARG A 113 3.02 14.66 -8.74
C ARG A 113 3.02 15.15 -7.30
N ALA A 114 3.37 16.42 -7.09
CA ALA A 114 3.40 17.03 -5.75
C ALA A 114 2.01 17.04 -5.09
N ALA A 115 0.97 17.39 -5.84
CA ALA A 115 -0.42 17.33 -5.39
C ALA A 115 -0.83 15.89 -5.05
N PHE A 116 -0.53 14.93 -5.93
CA PHE A 116 -0.81 13.51 -5.71
C PHE A 116 -0.19 12.98 -4.43
N VAL A 117 1.10 13.23 -4.21
CA VAL A 117 1.81 12.80 -2.99
C VAL A 117 1.18 13.45 -1.77
N THR A 118 0.98 14.77 -1.79
CA THR A 118 0.43 15.51 -0.65
C THR A 118 -0.96 15.02 -0.26
N ASN A 119 -1.86 14.93 -1.23
CA ASN A 119 -3.25 14.55 -1.01
C ASN A 119 -3.36 13.08 -0.62
N THR A 120 -2.56 12.21 -1.24
CA THR A 120 -2.57 10.77 -0.92
C THR A 120 -2.02 10.51 0.46
N VAL A 121 -0.92 11.16 0.88
CA VAL A 121 -0.42 11.05 2.25
C VAL A 121 -1.46 11.53 3.26
N ALA A 122 -2.17 12.62 2.97
CA ALA A 122 -3.26 13.10 3.82
C ALA A 122 -4.41 12.08 3.90
N TYR A 123 -4.82 11.50 2.78
CA TYR A 123 -5.85 10.46 2.71
C TYR A 123 -5.48 9.23 3.55
N LEU A 124 -4.26 8.72 3.40
CA LEU A 124 -3.77 7.56 4.16
C LEU A 124 -3.79 7.83 5.66
N LYS A 125 -3.27 8.98 6.08
CA LYS A 125 -3.26 9.42 7.49
C LYS A 125 -4.68 9.56 8.04
N GLN A 126 -5.58 10.17 7.27
CA GLN A 126 -6.97 10.39 7.67
C GLN A 126 -7.68 9.08 8.02
N TYR A 127 -7.39 8.01 7.28
CA TYR A 127 -8.05 6.72 7.45
C TYR A 127 -7.20 5.64 8.15
N GLY A 128 -6.03 6.01 8.67
CA GLY A 128 -5.20 5.12 9.50
C GLY A 128 -4.40 4.05 8.73
N PHE A 129 -4.25 4.22 7.42
CA PHE A 129 -3.43 3.35 6.57
C PHE A 129 -1.94 3.62 6.79
N ASP A 130 -1.15 2.57 6.68
CA ASP A 130 0.30 2.59 6.94
C ASP A 130 1.13 2.84 5.66
N GLY A 131 0.51 2.86 4.49
CA GLY A 131 1.20 3.11 3.23
C GLY A 131 0.34 2.99 1.98
N LEU A 132 1.00 3.16 0.84
CA LEU A 132 0.47 3.00 -0.51
C LEU A 132 1.28 1.93 -1.25
N ASP A 133 0.56 1.03 -1.90
CA ASP A 133 1.02 0.18 -2.99
C ASP A 133 0.49 0.75 -4.31
N LEU A 134 1.39 1.03 -5.26
CA LEU A 134 1.07 1.65 -6.54
C LEU A 134 1.24 0.62 -7.65
N ASP A 135 0.13 0.03 -8.06
CA ASP A 135 0.06 -1.09 -8.99
C ASP A 135 -0.38 -0.59 -10.39
N TRP A 136 0.48 0.20 -11.04
CA TRP A 136 0.24 0.67 -12.40
C TRP A 136 0.84 -0.30 -13.42
N GLU A 137 -0.04 -0.90 -14.24
CA GLU A 137 0.27 -1.99 -15.16
C GLU A 137 0.09 -1.61 -16.65
N PHE A 138 1.06 -0.99 -17.34
CA PHE A 138 2.41 -0.63 -16.90
C PHE A 138 2.84 0.71 -17.53
N PRO A 139 3.75 1.47 -16.88
CA PRO A 139 4.39 2.63 -17.51
C PRO A 139 4.92 2.28 -18.91
N VAL A 140 4.68 3.13 -19.91
CA VAL A 140 5.00 2.90 -21.35
C VAL A 140 4.15 1.80 -22.02
N CYS A 141 3.97 0.64 -21.38
CA CYS A 141 3.29 -0.53 -21.95
C CYS A 141 1.82 -0.65 -21.52
N TRP A 142 1.01 0.34 -21.90
CA TRP A 142 -0.40 0.43 -21.51
C TRP A 142 -1.20 -0.77 -22.01
N GLY A 143 -1.88 -1.47 -21.10
CA GLY A 143 -2.59 -2.71 -21.40
C GLY A 143 -1.72 -3.79 -22.06
N GLY A 144 -0.40 -3.77 -21.83
CA GLY A 144 0.57 -4.69 -22.42
C GLY A 144 1.14 -4.29 -23.79
N ASP A 145 0.72 -3.14 -24.36
CA ASP A 145 1.25 -2.63 -25.64
C ASP A 145 2.21 -1.45 -25.41
N CYS A 146 3.50 -1.70 -25.64
CA CYS A 146 4.59 -0.73 -25.43
C CYS A 146 4.64 0.42 -26.46
N ASN A 147 3.72 0.47 -27.43
CA ASN A 147 3.61 1.60 -28.37
C ASN A 147 2.54 2.63 -27.95
N LYS A 148 1.77 2.34 -26.89
CA LYS A 148 0.64 3.20 -26.47
C LYS A 148 1.03 4.29 -25.50
N GLY A 149 1.91 3.98 -24.54
CA GLY A 149 2.36 4.94 -23.53
C GLY A 149 3.59 5.73 -24.00
N PRO A 150 3.75 6.99 -23.55
CA PRO A 150 4.93 7.77 -23.88
C PRO A 150 6.16 7.22 -23.15
N ALA A 151 7.32 7.21 -23.81
CA ALA A 151 8.58 6.78 -23.21
C ALA A 151 8.96 7.61 -21.96
N SER A 152 8.39 8.80 -21.78
CA SER A 152 8.56 9.66 -20.61
C SER A 152 7.90 9.09 -19.34
N ASP A 153 7.00 8.11 -19.44
CA ASP A 153 6.41 7.42 -18.29
C ASP A 153 7.50 6.82 -17.40
N LYS A 154 8.52 6.18 -17.99
CA LYS A 154 9.63 5.55 -17.26
C LYS A 154 10.38 6.53 -16.33
N PRO A 155 10.99 7.62 -16.82
CA PRO A 155 11.68 8.57 -15.94
C PRO A 155 10.72 9.35 -15.04
N ASN A 156 9.47 9.58 -15.44
CA ASN A 156 8.51 10.31 -14.61
C ASN A 156 7.96 9.46 -13.47
N PHE A 157 7.80 8.15 -13.67
CA PHE A 157 7.45 7.21 -12.62
C PHE A 157 8.56 7.14 -11.58
N GLY A 158 9.84 7.10 -12.01
CA GLY A 158 10.98 7.23 -11.11
C GLY A 158 10.88 8.48 -10.22
N LYS A 159 10.63 9.64 -10.82
CA LYS A 159 10.43 10.92 -10.10
C LYS A 159 9.21 10.97 -9.18
N LEU A 160 8.26 10.04 -9.30
CA LEU A 160 7.11 9.96 -8.40
C LEU A 160 7.50 9.24 -7.10
N VAL A 161 8.33 8.20 -7.21
CA VAL A 161 8.62 7.26 -6.12
C VAL A 161 9.96 7.48 -5.41
N THR A 162 10.77 8.44 -5.87
CA THR A 162 12.04 8.87 -5.27
C THR A 162 11.99 10.34 -4.86
#